data_AF-A0A1M8AB35-F1
#
_entry.id   AF-A0A1M8AB35-F1
#
_cell.length_a   1.000
_cell.length_b   1.000
_cell.length_c   1.000
_cell.angle_alpha   90.00
_cell.angle_beta   90.00
_cell.angle_gamma   90.00
#
_symmetry.space_group_name_H-M   'P 1'
#
loop_
_entity.id
_entity.type
_entity.pdbx_description
1 polymer ?
#
loop_
_entity_poly.entity_id
_entity_poly.type
_entity_poly.pdbx_seq_one_letter_code
_entity_poly.pdbx_strand_id
1 'polypeptide(L)'
;MVQVWDVHESSDPLRPRVEEACALKESGNDAFSRTQYAEAMNHYQDALMRLPPRVQDDQDRPENSVTVDEHMFKDDIVDLRVKLHANLAACHLKLEQYQDAIKTTSEALEEDPQNVKALHRRATAHEQLGGWGHLSSALKDYQRLDELAKEGRTPTSYRRDLDAALIRLPPLVDLAAQKEKDEMVDKLKTMGNKVLGYFGLSTDNFQFQQQEGGGYSVNFVQ
;
A
#
# COMPACT_ATOMS: atom_id res chain seq x y z
N MET A 1 -47.09 -42.47 11.97
CA MET A 1 -45.63 -42.45 12.18
C MET A 1 -45.11 -41.31 11.31
N VAL A 2 -44.94 -40.13 11.91
CA VAL A 2 -44.53 -38.92 11.18
C VAL A 2 -43.04 -39.06 10.90
N GLN A 3 -42.65 -39.14 9.63
CA GLN A 3 -41.25 -39.11 9.24
C GLN A 3 -40.72 -37.72 9.61
N VAL A 4 -39.79 -37.73 10.59
CA VAL A 4 -38.97 -36.58 10.93
C VAL A 4 -38.16 -36.26 9.68
N TRP A 5 -38.36 -35.06 9.14
CA TRP A 5 -37.55 -34.54 8.05
C TRP A 5 -36.18 -34.25 8.65
N ASP A 6 -35.21 -35.12 8.34
CA ASP A 6 -33.81 -34.86 8.62
C ASP A 6 -33.44 -33.57 7.88
N VAL A 7 -33.22 -32.52 8.66
CA VAL A 7 -32.65 -31.27 8.16
C VAL A 7 -31.30 -31.67 7.59
N HIS A 8 -31.17 -31.65 6.27
CA HIS A 8 -29.88 -31.74 5.62
C HIS A 8 -28.99 -30.64 6.20
N GLU A 9 -28.14 -31.00 7.15
CA GLU A 9 -27.00 -30.23 7.58
C GLU A 9 -26.05 -30.24 6.37
N SER A 10 -26.31 -29.35 5.41
CA SER A 10 -25.36 -29.06 4.35
C SER A 10 -24.18 -28.38 5.04
N SER A 11 -23.22 -29.17 5.51
CA SER A 11 -21.94 -28.67 6.00
C SER A 11 -21.21 -28.08 4.80
N ASP A 12 -21.54 -26.83 4.48
CA ASP A 12 -20.87 -26.04 3.47
C ASP A 12 -19.37 -26.02 3.80
N PRO A 13 -18.47 -26.48 2.90
CA PRO A 13 -17.04 -26.57 3.18
C PRO A 13 -16.36 -25.20 3.36
N LEU A 14 -17.00 -24.09 2.97
CA LEU A 14 -16.44 -22.73 3.12
C LEU A 14 -16.68 -22.15 4.52
N ARG A 15 -17.87 -22.33 5.06
CA ARG A 15 -18.24 -21.84 6.38
C ARG A 15 -17.26 -22.23 7.51
N PRO A 16 -16.88 -23.50 7.72
CA PRO A 16 -15.95 -23.87 8.77
C PRO A 16 -14.55 -23.28 8.54
N ARG A 17 -14.14 -23.05 7.28
CA ARG A 17 -12.87 -22.39 6.97
C ARG A 17 -12.88 -20.91 7.34
N VAL A 18 -14.00 -20.21 7.08
CA VAL A 18 -14.19 -18.80 7.47
C VAL A 18 -14.28 -18.67 8.99
N GLU A 19 -14.94 -19.61 9.67
CA GLU A 19 -14.99 -19.68 11.14
C GLU A 19 -13.59 -19.94 11.74
N GLU A 20 -12.81 -20.86 11.16
CA GLU A 20 -11.42 -21.10 11.55
C GLU A 20 -10.53 -19.86 11.32
N ALA A 21 -10.67 -19.19 10.17
CA ALA A 21 -9.97 -17.95 9.88
C ALA A 21 -10.32 -16.84 10.89
N CYS A 22 -11.59 -16.74 11.28
CA CYS A 22 -12.04 -15.81 12.33
C CYS A 22 -11.39 -16.13 13.68
N ALA A 23 -11.33 -17.40 14.07
CA ALA A 23 -10.70 -17.81 15.33
C ALA A 23 -9.19 -17.49 15.33
N LEU A 24 -8.49 -17.79 14.24
CA LEU A 24 -7.07 -17.44 14.07
C LEU A 24 -6.84 -15.92 14.11
N LYS A 25 -7.73 -15.13 13.49
CA LYS A 25 -7.69 -13.66 13.60
C LYS A 25 -7.78 -13.20 15.05
N GLU A 26 -8.66 -13.79 15.87
CA GLU A 26 -8.75 -13.43 17.29
C GLU A 26 -7.51 -13.85 18.09
N SER A 27 -6.93 -15.04 17.82
CA SER A 27 -5.64 -15.44 18.39
C SER A 27 -4.52 -14.44 18.03
N GLY A 28 -4.50 -13.99 16.77
CA GLY A 28 -3.57 -12.94 16.32
C GLY A 28 -3.79 -11.60 17.05
N ASN A 29 -5.05 -11.21 17.28
CA ASN A 29 -5.37 -9.99 18.04
C ASN A 29 -4.91 -10.08 19.50
N ASP A 30 -5.10 -11.23 20.15
CA ASP A 30 -4.64 -11.48 21.52
C ASP A 30 -3.10 -11.39 21.60
N ALA A 31 -2.38 -12.09 20.71
CA ALA A 31 -0.92 -12.00 20.61
C ALA A 31 -0.44 -10.56 20.34
N PHE A 32 -1.13 -9.83 19.45
CA PHE A 32 -0.82 -8.42 19.16
C PHE A 32 -0.96 -7.55 20.42
N SER A 33 -2.02 -7.74 21.19
CA SER A 33 -2.26 -7.00 22.44
C SER A 33 -1.18 -7.26 23.50
N ARG A 34 -0.56 -8.45 23.46
CA ARG A 34 0.58 -8.85 24.30
C ARG A 34 1.93 -8.45 23.72
N THR A 35 1.95 -7.65 22.65
CA THR A 35 3.16 -7.20 21.94
C THR A 35 3.98 -8.34 21.30
N GLN A 36 3.39 -9.53 21.15
CA GLN A 36 4.02 -10.69 20.51
C GLN A 36 3.78 -10.61 18.99
N TYR A 37 4.38 -9.62 18.32
CA TYR A 37 4.07 -9.31 16.93
C TYR A 37 4.37 -10.45 15.96
N ALA A 38 5.48 -11.17 16.14
CA ALA A 38 5.82 -12.31 15.28
C ALA A 38 4.80 -13.47 15.40
N GLU A 39 4.31 -13.73 16.62
CA GLU A 39 3.26 -14.72 16.86
C GLU A 39 1.92 -14.27 16.26
N ALA A 40 1.57 -12.99 16.42
CA ALA A 40 0.39 -12.40 15.79
C ALA A 40 0.45 -12.53 14.25
N MET A 41 1.61 -12.30 13.64
CA MET A 41 1.81 -12.48 12.19
C MET A 41 1.52 -13.90 11.75
N ASN A 42 2.04 -14.90 12.45
CA ASN A 42 1.81 -16.31 12.13
C ASN A 42 0.30 -16.62 12.13
N HIS A 43 -0.42 -16.17 13.16
CA HIS A 43 -1.87 -16.35 13.22
C HIS A 43 -2.63 -15.67 12.08
N TYR A 44 -2.25 -14.44 11.70
CA TYR A 44 -2.89 -13.75 10.58
C TYR A 44 -2.58 -14.41 9.24
N GLN A 45 -1.35 -14.92 9.04
CA GLN A 45 -0.98 -15.67 7.84
C GLN A 45 -1.72 -17.01 7.76
N ASP A 46 -1.82 -17.73 8.87
CA ASP A 46 -2.60 -18.96 8.97
C ASP A 46 -4.08 -18.70 8.62
N ALA A 47 -4.65 -17.61 9.12
CA ALA A 47 -6.03 -17.22 8.80
C ALA A 47 -6.21 -16.93 7.29
N LEU A 48 -5.26 -16.23 6.67
CA LEU A 48 -5.28 -15.96 5.22
C LEU A 48 -5.19 -17.26 4.41
N MET A 49 -4.40 -18.24 4.84
CA MET A 49 -4.32 -19.56 4.19
C MET A 49 -5.62 -20.35 4.26
N ARG A 50 -6.49 -20.07 5.23
CA ARG A 50 -7.83 -20.70 5.31
C ARG A 50 -8.82 -20.10 4.33
N LEU A 51 -8.67 -18.82 3.98
CA LEU A 51 -9.55 -18.16 3.04
C LEU A 51 -9.31 -18.64 1.60
N PRO A 52 -10.35 -18.68 0.75
CA PRO A 52 -10.16 -18.81 -0.69
C PRO A 52 -9.22 -17.71 -1.20
N PRO A 53 -8.45 -17.95 -2.28
CA PRO A 53 -7.65 -16.91 -2.91
C PRO A 53 -8.53 -15.79 -3.47
N ARG A 54 -7.93 -14.63 -3.70
CA ARG A 54 -8.60 -13.55 -4.41
C ARG A 54 -8.92 -13.97 -5.83
N VAL A 55 -10.17 -13.77 -6.25
CA VAL A 55 -10.58 -13.91 -7.66
C VAL A 55 -10.22 -12.61 -8.36
N GLN A 56 -9.21 -12.64 -9.22
CA GLN A 56 -8.86 -11.53 -10.11
C GLN A 56 -9.73 -11.67 -11.38
N ASP A 57 -10.71 -10.78 -11.52
CA ASP A 57 -11.65 -10.61 -12.65
C ASP A 57 -12.35 -11.87 -13.21
N ASP A 58 -13.69 -11.82 -13.20
CA ASP A 58 -14.61 -12.84 -13.75
C ASP A 58 -14.48 -13.05 -15.29
N GLN A 59 -13.60 -12.33 -16.00
CA GLN A 59 -13.58 -12.32 -17.47
C GLN A 59 -12.99 -13.59 -18.11
N ASP A 60 -12.13 -14.33 -17.39
CA ASP A 60 -11.48 -15.56 -17.90
C ASP A 60 -11.86 -16.83 -17.12
N ARG A 61 -12.72 -16.71 -16.09
CA ARG A 61 -13.15 -17.85 -15.28
C ARG A 61 -14.42 -18.45 -15.91
N PRO A 62 -14.47 -19.75 -16.26
CA PRO A 62 -15.68 -20.36 -16.81
C PRO A 62 -16.82 -20.20 -15.78
N GLU A 63 -18.01 -19.75 -16.23
CA GLU A 63 -19.21 -19.47 -15.40
C GLU A 63 -19.56 -20.62 -14.43
N ASN A 64 -19.12 -21.84 -14.71
CA ASN A 64 -19.33 -23.05 -13.91
C ASN A 64 -18.29 -23.33 -12.81
N SER A 65 -17.31 -22.44 -12.58
CA SER A 65 -16.22 -22.64 -11.60
C SER A 65 -16.50 -22.01 -10.23
N VAL A 66 -17.47 -21.09 -10.13
CA VAL A 66 -17.83 -20.45 -8.86
C VAL A 66 -19.00 -21.24 -8.28
N THR A 67 -18.83 -21.86 -7.12
CA THR A 67 -19.96 -22.49 -6.44
C THR A 67 -20.92 -21.40 -5.98
N VAL A 68 -22.23 -21.68 -5.93
CA VAL A 68 -23.26 -20.76 -5.40
C VAL A 68 -22.84 -20.22 -4.02
N ASP A 69 -22.08 -21.02 -3.27
CA ASP A 69 -21.56 -20.73 -1.93
C ASP A 69 -20.44 -19.66 -1.93
N GLU A 70 -19.54 -19.64 -2.92
CA GLU A 70 -18.51 -18.58 -3.03
C GLU A 70 -19.14 -17.20 -3.25
N HIS A 71 -20.31 -17.13 -3.90
CA HIS A 71 -21.00 -15.88 -4.15
C HIS A 71 -21.75 -15.35 -2.91
N MET A 72 -22.32 -16.24 -2.09
CA MET A 72 -23.03 -15.86 -0.86
C MET A 72 -22.09 -15.33 0.23
N PHE A 73 -20.87 -15.88 0.35
CA PHE A 73 -19.89 -15.46 1.36
C PHE A 73 -18.82 -14.50 0.81
N LYS A 74 -18.94 -14.06 -0.45
CA LYS A 74 -17.93 -13.24 -1.11
C LYS A 74 -17.57 -12.00 -0.29
N ASP A 75 -18.58 -11.26 0.15
CA ASP A 75 -18.40 -10.01 0.88
C ASP A 75 -17.76 -10.23 2.26
N ASP A 76 -18.18 -11.27 2.98
CA ASP A 76 -17.62 -11.63 4.29
C ASP A 76 -16.16 -12.08 4.18
N ILE A 77 -15.83 -12.85 3.14
CA ILE A 77 -14.46 -13.30 2.86
C ILE A 77 -13.57 -12.10 2.52
N VAL A 78 -14.04 -11.20 1.67
CA VAL A 78 -13.32 -9.98 1.30
C VAL A 78 -13.09 -9.10 2.54
N ASP A 79 -14.14 -8.82 3.32
CA ASP A 79 -14.03 -8.03 4.55
C ASP A 79 -13.05 -8.65 5.56
N LEU A 80 -13.11 -9.97 5.77
CA LEU A 80 -12.18 -10.67 6.66
C LEU A 80 -10.74 -10.62 6.13
N ARG A 81 -10.53 -10.82 4.83
CA ARG A 81 -9.20 -10.79 4.19
C ARG A 81 -8.58 -9.40 4.30
N VAL A 82 -9.35 -8.35 4.01
CA VAL A 82 -8.93 -6.94 4.16
C VAL A 82 -8.53 -6.66 5.62
N LYS A 83 -9.32 -7.11 6.60
CA LYS A 83 -8.99 -6.97 8.03
C LYS A 83 -7.69 -7.70 8.40
N LEU A 84 -7.48 -8.91 7.88
CA LEU A 84 -6.28 -9.71 8.12
C LEU A 84 -5.03 -9.04 7.54
N HIS A 85 -5.06 -8.62 6.27
CA HIS A 85 -3.94 -7.88 5.66
C HIS A 85 -3.66 -6.57 6.42
N ALA A 86 -4.70 -5.82 6.78
CA ALA A 86 -4.51 -4.60 7.54
C ALA A 86 -3.82 -4.89 8.88
N ASN A 87 -4.25 -5.92 9.62
CA ASN A 87 -3.65 -6.29 10.92
C ASN A 87 -2.23 -6.84 10.78
N LEU A 88 -1.97 -7.65 9.75
CA LEU A 88 -0.62 -8.13 9.42
C LEU A 88 0.33 -6.96 9.14
N ALA A 89 -0.12 -5.95 8.38
CA ALA A 89 0.66 -4.73 8.16
C ALA A 89 0.91 -3.93 9.46
N ALA A 90 -0.01 -4.00 10.43
CA ALA A 90 0.23 -3.39 11.75
C ALA A 90 1.39 -4.07 12.47
N CYS A 91 1.52 -5.39 12.37
CA CYS A 91 2.68 -6.12 12.90
C CYS A 91 3.96 -5.71 12.19
N HIS A 92 3.95 -5.66 10.85
CA HIS A 92 5.12 -5.21 10.06
C HIS A 92 5.58 -3.81 10.48
N LEU A 93 4.66 -2.86 10.69
CA LEU A 93 5.00 -1.52 11.19
C LEU A 93 5.64 -1.56 12.58
N LYS A 94 5.14 -2.40 13.49
CA LYS A 94 5.71 -2.56 14.84
C LYS A 94 7.10 -3.20 14.84
N LEU A 95 7.42 -3.96 13.80
CA LEU A 95 8.72 -4.58 13.56
C LEU A 95 9.61 -3.76 12.61
N GLU A 96 9.20 -2.55 12.23
CA GLU A 96 9.91 -1.66 11.31
C GLU A 96 10.16 -2.26 9.91
N GLN A 97 9.33 -3.24 9.51
CA GLN A 97 9.35 -3.89 8.21
C GLN A 97 8.51 -3.11 7.20
N TYR A 98 8.93 -1.89 6.89
CA TYR A 98 8.11 -0.93 6.13
C TYR A 98 7.75 -1.39 4.71
N GLN A 99 8.67 -2.05 4.01
CA GLN A 99 8.40 -2.58 2.67
C GLN A 99 7.30 -3.65 2.69
N ASP A 100 7.32 -4.54 3.67
CA ASP A 100 6.30 -5.59 3.78
C ASP A 100 4.97 -5.00 4.28
N ALA A 101 4.99 -3.97 5.12
CA ALA A 101 3.78 -3.21 5.46
C ALA A 101 3.12 -2.60 4.22
N ILE A 102 3.89 -2.03 3.29
CA ILE A 102 3.38 -1.47 2.03
C ILE A 102 2.77 -2.54 1.13
N LYS A 103 3.44 -3.70 0.99
CA LYS A 103 2.92 -4.81 0.18
C LYS A 103 1.57 -5.28 0.72
N THR A 104 1.52 -5.62 2.01
CA THR A 104 0.31 -6.16 2.63
C THR A 104 -0.83 -5.16 2.67
N THR A 105 -0.56 -3.87 2.91
CA THR A 105 -1.62 -2.84 2.81
C THR A 105 -2.09 -2.62 1.38
N SER A 106 -1.22 -2.77 0.38
CA SER A 106 -1.62 -2.69 -1.02
C SER A 106 -2.55 -3.85 -1.39
N GLU A 107 -2.27 -5.07 -0.93
CA GLU A 107 -3.19 -6.21 -1.10
C GLU A 107 -4.58 -5.93 -0.50
N ALA A 108 -4.64 -5.33 0.69
CA ALA A 108 -5.91 -4.92 1.30
C ALA A 108 -6.65 -3.84 0.47
N LEU A 109 -5.91 -2.86 -0.05
CA LEU A 109 -6.46 -1.72 -0.80
C LEU A 109 -6.87 -2.08 -2.23
N GLU A 110 -6.35 -3.17 -2.77
CA GLU A 110 -6.82 -3.70 -4.05
C GLU A 110 -8.22 -4.35 -3.93
N GLU A 111 -8.63 -4.77 -2.72
CA GLU A 111 -9.98 -5.29 -2.45
C GLU A 111 -10.93 -4.25 -1.85
N ASP A 112 -10.44 -3.45 -0.91
CA ASP A 112 -11.16 -2.30 -0.34
C ASP A 112 -10.30 -1.03 -0.46
N PRO A 113 -10.41 -0.28 -1.58
CA PRO A 113 -9.64 0.95 -1.80
C PRO A 113 -9.93 2.08 -0.80
N GLN A 114 -10.97 1.92 0.03
CA GLN A 114 -11.41 2.92 1.00
C GLN A 114 -11.08 2.50 2.44
N ASN A 115 -10.32 1.42 2.60
CA ASN A 115 -9.98 0.92 3.92
C ASN A 115 -9.10 1.91 4.69
N VAL A 116 -9.70 2.57 5.68
CA VAL A 116 -9.07 3.62 6.49
C VAL A 116 -7.79 3.13 7.18
N LYS A 117 -7.81 1.90 7.72
CA LYS A 117 -6.65 1.34 8.42
C LYS A 117 -5.52 1.02 7.45
N ALA A 118 -5.81 0.45 6.28
CA ALA A 118 -4.79 0.11 5.30
C ALA A 118 -4.16 1.38 4.68
N LEU A 119 -4.95 2.38 4.31
CA LEU A 119 -4.45 3.68 3.83
C LEU A 119 -3.51 4.33 4.84
N HIS A 120 -3.94 4.41 6.11
CA HIS A 120 -3.15 5.06 7.16
C HIS A 120 -1.83 4.32 7.43
N ARG A 121 -1.88 2.99 7.50
CA ARG A 121 -0.70 2.14 7.71
C ARG A 121 0.27 2.21 6.53
N ARG A 122 -0.23 2.25 5.29
CA ARG A 122 0.59 2.38 4.08
C ARG A 122 1.27 3.74 4.01
N ALA A 123 0.52 4.81 4.32
CA ALA A 123 1.08 6.15 4.42
C ALA A 123 2.21 6.21 5.45
N THR A 124 1.96 5.68 6.66
CA THR A 124 2.96 5.60 7.73
C THR A 124 4.23 4.87 7.26
N ALA A 125 4.10 3.71 6.61
CA ALA A 125 5.24 2.95 6.12
C ALA A 125 6.04 3.71 5.03
N HIS A 126 5.34 4.39 4.12
CA HIS A 126 5.96 5.24 3.11
C HIS A 126 6.73 6.42 3.71
N GLU A 127 6.20 7.06 4.75
CA GLU A 127 6.91 8.14 5.45
C GLU A 127 8.21 7.66 6.10
N GLN A 128 8.21 6.46 6.67
CA GLN A 128 9.40 5.88 7.31
C GLN A 128 10.51 5.54 6.30
N LEU A 129 10.14 5.13 5.08
CA LEU A 129 11.11 4.87 4.02
C LEU A 129 11.70 6.16 3.43
N GLY A 130 10.91 7.22 3.36
CA GLY A 130 11.34 8.51 2.84
C GLY A 130 11.71 8.49 1.35
N GLY A 131 12.39 9.55 0.89
CA GLY A 131 12.64 9.75 -0.53
C GLY A 131 11.41 10.24 -1.28
N TRP A 132 11.61 10.84 -2.46
CA TRP A 132 10.58 11.54 -3.19
C TRP A 132 9.41 10.62 -3.54
N GLY A 133 9.69 9.41 -4.02
CA GLY A 133 8.67 8.43 -4.41
C GLY A 133 7.77 7.98 -3.26
N HIS A 134 8.35 7.63 -2.10
CA HIS A 134 7.55 7.19 -0.96
C HIS A 134 6.86 8.35 -0.27
N LEU A 135 7.51 9.51 -0.07
CA LEU A 135 6.84 10.69 0.53
C LEU A 135 5.65 11.16 -0.33
N SER A 136 5.79 11.11 -1.67
CA SER A 136 4.68 11.41 -2.58
C SER A 136 3.54 10.40 -2.45
N SER A 137 3.85 9.13 -2.24
CA SER A 137 2.85 8.07 -2.05
C SER A 137 2.14 8.20 -0.69
N ALA A 138 2.88 8.52 0.37
CA ALA A 138 2.30 8.83 1.68
C ALA A 138 1.33 10.02 1.61
N LEU A 139 1.73 11.10 0.95
CA LEU A 139 0.87 12.28 0.79
C LEU A 139 -0.45 11.94 0.08
N LYS A 140 -0.40 11.11 -0.97
CA LYS A 140 -1.60 10.64 -1.68
C LYS A 140 -2.54 9.84 -0.76
N ASP A 141 -1.99 8.93 0.04
CA ASP A 141 -2.79 8.12 0.97
C ASP A 141 -3.45 9.00 2.05
N TYR A 142 -2.74 9.99 2.59
CA TYR A 142 -3.34 10.95 3.54
C TYR A 142 -4.37 11.85 2.88
N GLN A 143 -4.14 12.33 1.65
CA GLN A 143 -5.16 13.10 0.91
C GLN A 143 -6.43 12.27 0.72
N ARG A 144 -6.30 10.99 0.39
CA ARG A 144 -7.45 10.08 0.29
C ARG A 144 -8.17 9.90 1.62
N LEU A 145 -7.43 9.79 2.73
CA LEU A 145 -8.02 9.76 4.07
C LEU A 145 -8.78 11.04 4.43
N ASP A 146 -8.31 12.21 3.99
CA ASP A 146 -9.00 13.48 4.23
C ASP A 146 -10.30 13.60 3.44
N GLU A 147 -10.35 13.09 2.22
CA GLU A 147 -11.60 12.95 1.47
C GLU A 147 -12.59 12.07 2.22
N LEU A 148 -12.17 10.87 2.66
CA LEU A 148 -13.01 9.97 3.45
C LEU A 148 -13.45 10.61 4.77
N ALA A 149 -12.59 11.43 5.39
CA ALA A 149 -12.92 12.12 6.63
C ALA A 149 -13.97 13.22 6.45
N LYS A 150 -13.93 13.96 5.34
CA LYS A 150 -14.96 14.95 4.99
C LYS A 150 -16.31 14.30 4.70
N GLU A 151 -16.31 13.07 4.21
CA GLU A 151 -17.50 12.26 3.98
C GLU A 151 -18.03 11.55 5.24
N GLY A 152 -17.34 11.69 6.39
CA GLY A 152 -17.73 11.04 7.65
C GLY A 152 -17.42 9.54 7.71
N ARG A 153 -16.53 9.04 6.84
CA ARG A 153 -16.17 7.61 6.74
C ARG A 153 -14.94 7.22 7.54
N THR A 154 -14.29 8.17 8.21
CA THR A 154 -13.14 7.92 9.08
C THR A 154 -13.48 8.20 10.55
N PRO A 155 -12.99 7.38 11.51
CA PRO A 155 -13.07 7.73 12.92
C PRO A 155 -12.36 9.05 13.24
N THR A 156 -12.93 9.84 14.15
CA THR A 156 -12.36 11.14 14.59
C THR A 156 -10.96 11.03 15.18
N SER A 157 -10.56 9.85 15.66
CA SER A 157 -9.21 9.56 16.17
C SER A 157 -8.10 9.80 15.14
N TYR A 158 -8.39 9.71 13.84
CA TYR A 158 -7.42 9.94 12.78
C TYR A 158 -7.22 11.43 12.45
N ARG A 159 -8.15 12.31 12.85
CA ARG A 159 -8.18 13.71 12.42
C ARG A 159 -6.89 14.46 12.75
N ARG A 160 -6.43 14.35 14.00
CA ARG A 160 -5.24 15.06 14.48
C ARG A 160 -3.97 14.67 13.72
N ASP A 161 -3.78 13.37 13.52
CA ASP A 161 -2.60 12.84 12.84
C ASP A 161 -2.63 13.20 11.34
N LEU A 162 -3.80 13.09 10.72
CA LEU A 162 -4.03 13.48 9.34
C LEU A 162 -3.75 14.97 9.09
N ASP A 163 -4.30 15.86 9.93
CA ASP A 163 -4.08 17.30 9.80
C ASP A 163 -2.57 17.63 9.94
N ALA A 164 -1.87 16.96 10.86
CA ALA A 164 -0.43 17.13 11.05
C ALA A 164 0.38 16.62 9.84
N ALA A 165 0.03 15.45 9.30
CA ALA A 165 0.68 14.87 8.14
C ALA A 165 0.51 15.74 6.89
N LEU A 166 -0.69 16.27 6.64
CA LEU A 166 -1.00 17.12 5.49
C LEU A 166 -0.32 18.49 5.54
N ILE A 167 0.03 18.99 6.72
CA ILE A 167 0.86 20.19 6.87
C ILE A 167 2.34 19.85 6.64
N ARG A 168 2.81 18.74 7.21
CA ARG A 168 4.23 18.37 7.22
C ARG A 168 4.72 17.86 5.86
N LEU A 169 3.95 17.01 5.18
CA LEU A 169 4.43 16.25 4.02
C LEU A 169 4.70 17.07 2.76
N PRO A 170 3.86 18.05 2.36
CA PRO A 170 4.08 18.80 1.12
C PRO A 170 5.49 19.41 0.99
N PRO A 171 6.00 20.18 1.98
CA PRO A 171 7.35 20.73 1.87
C PRO A 171 8.46 19.66 1.87
N LEU A 172 8.23 18.50 2.51
CA LEU A 172 9.19 17.39 2.49
C LEU A 172 9.24 16.71 1.11
N VAL A 173 8.09 16.56 0.45
CA VAL A 173 8.01 16.03 -0.92
C VAL A 173 8.76 16.96 -1.88
N ASP A 174 8.52 18.26 -1.79
CA ASP A 174 9.19 19.25 -2.65
C ASP A 174 10.71 19.24 -2.44
N LEU A 175 11.15 19.19 -1.18
CA LEU A 175 12.57 19.13 -0.83
C LEU A 175 13.22 17.84 -1.36
N ALA A 176 12.57 16.69 -1.18
CA ALA A 176 13.07 15.42 -1.70
C ALA A 176 13.13 15.43 -3.24
N ALA A 177 12.12 16.00 -3.89
CA ALA A 177 12.09 16.13 -5.35
C ALA A 177 13.24 17.00 -5.87
N GLN A 178 13.52 18.14 -5.24
CA GLN A 178 14.64 19.01 -5.61
C GLN A 178 15.98 18.31 -5.42
N LYS A 179 16.19 17.69 -4.25
CA LYS A 179 17.43 16.95 -3.96
C LYS A 179 17.70 15.84 -4.96
N GLU A 180 16.71 15.00 -5.25
CA GLU A 180 16.88 13.90 -6.22
C GLU A 180 17.10 14.41 -7.64
N LYS A 181 16.45 15.52 -8.04
CA LYS A 181 16.71 16.18 -9.33
C LYS A 181 18.15 16.68 -9.43
N ASP A 182 18.66 17.35 -8.39
CA ASP A 182 20.03 17.86 -8.37
C ASP A 182 21.04 16.70 -8.45
N GLU A 183 20.83 15.62 -7.68
CA GLU A 183 21.66 14.41 -7.75
C GLU A 183 21.63 13.75 -9.14
N MET A 184 20.48 13.75 -9.81
CA MET A 184 20.35 13.23 -11.17
C MET A 184 21.12 14.11 -12.18
N VAL A 185 21.00 15.44 -12.07
CA VAL A 185 21.73 16.39 -12.91
C VAL A 185 23.23 16.21 -12.74
N ASP A 186 23.72 16.06 -11.51
CA ASP A 186 25.14 15.85 -11.23
C ASP A 186 25.66 14.51 -11.75
N LYS A 187 24.85 13.43 -11.65
CA LYS A 187 25.18 12.13 -12.26
C LYS A 187 25.26 12.24 -13.78
N LEU A 188 24.31 12.95 -14.41
CA LEU A 188 24.31 13.18 -15.86
C LEU A 188 25.53 13.98 -16.31
N LYS A 189 25.89 15.05 -15.58
CA LYS A 189 27.14 15.80 -15.82
C LYS A 189 28.36 14.90 -15.70
N THR A 190 28.43 14.08 -14.65
CA THR A 190 29.53 13.14 -14.44
C THR A 190 29.66 12.14 -15.59
N MET A 191 28.55 11.57 -16.07
CA MET A 191 28.54 10.66 -17.22
C MET A 191 28.93 11.40 -18.50
N GLY A 192 28.42 12.60 -18.74
CA GLY A 192 28.78 13.45 -19.87
C GLY A 192 30.26 13.78 -19.90
N ASN A 193 30.83 14.18 -18.76
CA ASN A 193 32.26 14.49 -18.63
C ASN A 193 33.17 13.28 -18.86
N LYS A 194 32.73 12.05 -18.54
CA LYS A 194 33.49 10.84 -18.88
C LYS A 194 33.62 10.66 -20.40
N VAL A 195 32.57 10.96 -21.15
CA VAL A 195 32.57 10.86 -22.62
C VAL A 195 33.33 12.03 -23.24
N LEU A 196 33.03 13.25 -22.80
CA LEU A 196 33.65 14.48 -23.31
C LEU A 196 35.15 14.56 -22.98
N GLY A 197 35.57 13.97 -21.86
CA GLY A 197 36.97 13.94 -21.45
C GLY A 197 37.89 13.24 -22.45
N TYR A 198 37.39 12.25 -23.22
CA TYR A 198 38.16 11.64 -24.32
C TYR A 198 38.52 12.62 -25.44
N PHE A 199 37.80 13.74 -25.52
CA PHE A 199 38.02 14.81 -26.48
C PHE A 199 38.65 16.06 -25.84
N GLY A 200 39.05 16.00 -24.56
CA GLY A 200 39.55 17.14 -23.81
C GLY A 200 38.48 18.17 -23.46
N LEU A 201 37.21 17.75 -23.37
CA LEU A 201 36.04 18.60 -23.12
C LEU A 201 35.34 18.27 -21.80
N SER A 202 34.53 19.21 -21.30
CA SER A 202 33.63 19.12 -20.16
C SER A 202 32.24 19.66 -20.52
N THR A 203 31.22 19.22 -19.80
CA THR A 203 29.87 19.79 -19.84
C THR A 203 29.87 21.28 -19.47
N ASP A 204 30.85 21.74 -18.69
CA ASP A 204 31.02 23.16 -18.35
C ASP A 204 31.49 24.02 -19.54
N ASN A 205 32.06 23.40 -20.58
CA ASN A 205 32.44 24.12 -21.80
C ASN A 205 31.22 24.54 -22.64
N PHE A 206 30.01 24.07 -22.34
CA PHE A 206 28.80 24.38 -23.08
C PHE A 206 27.86 25.26 -22.24
N GLN A 207 27.77 26.55 -22.57
CA GLN A 207 26.91 27.52 -21.90
C GLN A 207 25.62 27.75 -22.67
N PHE A 208 24.48 27.62 -22.00
CA PHE A 208 23.17 27.86 -22.59
C PHE A 208 22.72 29.30 -22.34
N GLN A 209 22.27 29.99 -23.38
CA GLN A 209 21.66 31.32 -23.30
C GLN A 209 20.25 31.30 -23.90
N GLN A 210 19.27 31.79 -23.14
CA GLN A 210 17.89 31.91 -23.60
C GLN A 210 17.74 33.21 -24.42
N GLN A 211 17.20 33.11 -25.63
CA GLN A 211 16.99 34.23 -26.54
C GLN A 211 15.56 34.78 -26.42
N GLU A 212 15.36 36.07 -26.74
CA GLU A 212 14.03 36.68 -26.84
C GLU A 212 13.20 35.94 -27.90
N GLY A 213 12.13 35.28 -27.48
CA GLY A 213 11.32 34.37 -28.31
C GLY A 213 11.28 32.92 -27.80
N GLY A 214 12.00 32.60 -26.72
CA GLY A 214 11.91 31.29 -26.04
C GLY A 214 12.83 30.20 -26.59
N GLY A 215 13.65 30.51 -27.61
CA GLY A 215 14.69 29.62 -28.11
C GLY A 215 15.93 29.59 -27.20
N TYR A 216 16.70 28.49 -27.25
CA TYR A 216 17.98 28.33 -26.55
C TYR A 216 19.14 28.29 -27.54
N SER A 217 20.21 29.02 -27.24
CA SER A 217 21.49 28.95 -27.96
C SER A 217 22.55 28.33 -27.07
N VAL A 218 23.41 27.48 -27.65
CA VAL A 218 24.53 26.85 -26.96
C VAL A 218 25.82 27.51 -27.45
N ASN A 219 26.53 28.14 -26.52
CA ASN A 219 27.85 28.70 -26.76
C ASN A 219 28.91 27.76 -26.21
N PHE A 220 29.99 27.58 -26.97
CA PHE A 220 31.15 26.82 -26.50
C PHE A 220 32.20 27.79 -25.94
N VAL A 221 32.67 27.53 -24.72
CA VAL A 221 33.68 28.32 -24.02
C VAL A 221 34.81 27.38 -23.61
N GLN A 222 36.01 27.65 -24.12
CA GLN A 222 37.21 26.84 -23.88
C GLN A 222 38.10 27.44 -22.80
#